data_AF-A0A5D3WIG3-F1
#
_entry.id   AF-A0A5D3WIG3-F1
#
_cell.length_a   1.000
_cell.length_b   1.000
_cell.length_c   1.000
_cell.angle_alpha   90.00
_cell.angle_beta   90.00
_cell.angle_gamma   90.00
#
_symmetry.space_group_name_H-M   'P 1'
#
loop_
_entity.id
_entity.type
_entity.pdbx_description
1 polymer ?
#
loop_
_entity_poly.entity_id
_entity_poly.type
_entity_poly.pdbx_seq_one_letter_code
_entity_poly.pdbx_strand_id
1 'polypeptide(L)'
;MRIRRLFGRETCWLGFWLLAAALSVLAYNTWSVCCGACSYQDLITPGPAGWILLAANLVAGLVLVILVRVNHVKFLEESCRCGQRLQKRWSFCPRCGKETR
;
A
#
# COMPACT_ATOMS: atom_id res chain seq x y z
N MET A 1 1.53 0.18 -19.64
CA MET A 1 1.86 0.09 -18.19
C MET A 1 3.35 0.36 -18.00
N ARG A 2 3.73 1.40 -17.26
CA ARG A 2 5.13 1.80 -17.06
C ARG A 2 5.56 1.42 -15.64
N ILE A 3 6.00 0.17 -15.47
CA ILE A 3 6.39 -0.47 -14.19
C ILE A 3 7.60 0.21 -13.51
N ARG A 4 8.35 1.06 -14.24
CA ARG A 4 9.62 1.64 -13.79
C ARG A 4 9.54 2.75 -12.72
N ARG A 5 8.37 3.14 -12.22
CA ARG A 5 8.25 4.15 -11.14
C ARG A 5 7.70 3.61 -9.81
N LEU A 6 7.60 2.30 -9.65
CA LEU A 6 7.18 1.69 -8.37
C LEU A 6 8.31 1.59 -7.35
N PHE A 7 9.58 1.69 -7.75
CA PHE A 7 10.71 1.18 -6.98
C PHE A 7 11.57 2.21 -6.21
N GLY A 8 11.10 3.43 -6.00
CA GLY A 8 11.94 4.49 -5.41
C GLY A 8 11.61 4.88 -3.98
N ARG A 9 10.33 5.17 -3.70
CA ARG A 9 9.88 5.75 -2.42
C ARG A 9 8.79 4.92 -1.77
N GLU A 10 7.80 4.50 -2.55
CA GLU A 10 6.67 3.70 -2.06
C GLU A 10 7.12 2.30 -1.61
N THR A 11 8.11 1.68 -2.28
CA THR A 11 8.70 0.40 -1.88
C THR A 11 9.50 0.48 -0.59
N CYS A 12 10.27 1.56 -0.39
CA CYS A 12 10.99 1.78 0.86
C CYS A 12 10.01 2.04 2.02
N TRP A 13 8.93 2.76 1.76
CA TRP A 13 7.87 3.02 2.74
C TRP A 13 7.13 1.73 3.11
N LEU A 14 6.71 0.93 2.12
CA LEU A 14 6.08 -0.37 2.35
C LEU A 14 7.03 -1.34 3.07
N GLY A 15 8.30 -1.38 2.68
CA GLY A 15 9.32 -2.18 3.35
C GLY A 15 9.53 -1.77 4.80
N PHE A 16 9.55 -0.46 5.09
CA PHE A 16 9.61 0.06 6.46
C PHE A 16 8.42 -0.40 7.31
N TRP A 17 7.20 -0.30 6.78
CA TRP A 17 6.00 -0.76 7.49
C TRP A 17 5.97 -2.28 7.71
N LEU A 18 6.45 -3.06 6.74
CA LEU A 18 6.61 -4.51 6.90
C LEU A 18 7.65 -4.86 7.96
N LEU A 19 8.79 -4.17 7.97
CA LEU A 19 9.84 -4.35 8.98
C LEU A 19 9.32 -3.97 10.37
N ALA A 20 8.64 -2.83 10.49
CA ALA A 20 8.05 -2.38 11.75
C ALA A 20 7.00 -3.36 12.28
N ALA A 21 6.17 -3.93 11.40
CA ALA A 21 5.21 -4.97 11.76
C ALA A 21 5.89 -6.27 12.21
N ALA A 22 6.97 -6.69 11.55
CA ALA A 22 7.74 -7.86 11.98
C ALA A 22 8.39 -7.64 13.35
N LEU A 23 9.00 -6.45 13.56
CA LEU A 23 9.62 -6.09 14.83
C LEU A 23 8.61 -5.98 15.97
N SER A 24 7.40 -5.47 15.73
CA SER A 24 6.37 -5.37 16.76
C SER A 24 5.86 -6.75 17.19
N VAL A 25 5.69 -7.69 16.25
CA VAL A 25 5.35 -9.09 16.55
C VAL A 25 6.45 -9.74 17.39
N LEU A 26 7.72 -9.56 17.00
CA LEU A 26 8.85 -10.10 17.75
C LEU A 26 8.95 -9.50 19.15
N ALA A 27 8.77 -8.18 19.30
CA ALA A 27 8.81 -7.50 20.59
C ALA A 27 7.68 -7.97 21.51
N TYR A 28 6.46 -8.09 20.99
CA TYR A 28 5.31 -8.60 21.74
C TYR A 28 5.53 -10.06 22.19
N ASN A 29 5.98 -10.92 21.28
CA ASN A 29 6.27 -12.32 21.59
C ASN A 29 7.40 -12.46 22.61
N THR A 30 8.46 -11.65 22.48
CA THR A 30 9.59 -11.64 23.45
C THR A 30 9.11 -11.20 24.83
N TRP A 31 8.30 -10.14 24.90
CA TRP A 31 7.71 -9.66 26.15
C TRP A 31 6.80 -10.71 26.80
N SER A 32 5.99 -11.40 26.00
CA SER A 32 5.10 -12.48 26.47
C SER A 32 5.88 -13.67 27.06
N VAL A 33 7.03 -14.04 26.48
CA VAL A 33 7.92 -15.08 27.02
C VAL A 33 8.57 -14.63 28.34
N CYS A 34 9.04 -13.38 28.43
CA CYS A 34 9.62 -12.84 29.67
C CYS A 34 8.62 -12.76 30.83
N CYS A 35 7.33 -12.60 30.54
CA CYS A 35 6.25 -12.61 31.54
C CYS A 35 5.67 -14.01 31.80
N GLY A 36 6.26 -15.08 31.24
CA GLY A 36 5.88 -16.47 31.52
C GLY A 36 4.57 -16.92 30.88
N ALA A 37 4.07 -16.20 29.88
CA ALA A 37 2.77 -16.48 29.27
C ALA A 37 2.83 -17.47 28.08
N CYS A 38 4.00 -17.73 27.47
CA CYS A 38 4.14 -18.62 26.30
C CYS A 38 5.46 -19.44 26.27
N SER A 39 5.40 -20.65 25.67
CA SER A 39 6.54 -21.51 25.34
C SER A 39 7.18 -21.08 24.00
N TYR A 40 8.49 -21.31 23.82
CA TYR A 40 9.23 -20.97 22.59
C TYR A 40 8.62 -21.54 21.29
N GLN A 41 7.81 -22.60 21.38
CA GLN A 41 7.12 -23.19 20.23
C GLN A 41 6.00 -22.29 19.66
N ASP A 42 5.41 -21.41 20.48
CA ASP A 42 4.34 -20.49 20.08
C ASP A 42 4.86 -19.20 19.40
N LEU A 43 6.18 -19.06 19.20
CA LEU A 43 6.75 -17.91 18.47
C LEU A 43 6.46 -17.95 16.97
N ILE A 44 6.29 -19.15 16.40
CA ILE A 44 6.15 -19.37 14.95
C ILE A 44 4.68 -19.61 14.58
N THR A 45 3.89 -20.21 15.49
CA THR A 45 2.45 -20.35 15.34
C THR A 45 1.77 -19.03 15.70
N PRO A 46 1.12 -18.34 14.74
CA PRO A 46 0.44 -17.10 15.06
C PRO A 46 -0.69 -17.40 16.05
N GLY A 47 -0.51 -16.95 17.29
CA GLY A 47 -1.59 -16.87 18.27
C GLY A 47 -2.68 -15.90 17.80
N PRO A 48 -3.78 -15.76 18.54
CA PRO A 48 -4.91 -14.90 18.15
C PRO A 48 -4.49 -13.46 17.84
N ALA A 49 -3.51 -12.90 18.58
CA ALA A 49 -2.94 -11.57 18.29
C ALA A 49 -2.18 -11.52 16.96
N GLY A 50 -1.42 -12.57 16.61
CA GLY A 50 -0.73 -12.69 15.33
C GLY A 50 -1.69 -12.75 14.15
N TRP A 51 -2.80 -13.50 14.30
CA TRP A 51 -3.87 -13.53 13.30
C TRP A 51 -4.54 -12.18 13.08
N ILE A 52 -4.82 -11.45 14.17
CA ILE A 52 -5.39 -10.11 14.09
C ILE A 52 -4.46 -9.17 13.32
N LEU A 53 -3.15 -9.18 13.63
CA LEU A 53 -2.16 -8.35 12.92
C LEU A 53 -2.04 -8.71 11.44
N LEU A 54 -2.08 -10.00 11.10
CA LEU A 54 -2.00 -10.46 9.72
C LEU A 54 -3.26 -10.05 8.94
N ALA A 55 -4.44 -10.23 9.52
CA ALA A 55 -5.70 -9.79 8.94
C ALA A 55 -5.74 -8.26 8.76
N ALA A 56 -5.31 -7.49 9.76
CA ALA A 56 -5.27 -6.03 9.69
C ALA A 56 -4.33 -5.53 8.57
N ASN A 57 -3.13 -6.12 8.44
CA ASN A 57 -2.20 -5.78 7.37
C ASN A 57 -2.74 -6.16 5.99
N LEU A 58 -3.45 -7.29 5.87
CA LEU A 58 -4.07 -7.70 4.61
C LEU A 58 -5.19 -6.74 4.19
N VAL A 59 -6.02 -6.31 5.14
CA VAL A 59 -7.06 -5.29 4.91
C VAL A 59 -6.43 -3.96 4.50
N ALA A 60 -5.38 -3.50 5.19
CA ALA A 60 -4.68 -2.27 4.82
C ALA A 60 -4.08 -2.34 3.41
N GLY A 61 -3.49 -3.48 3.03
CA GLY A 61 -2.99 -3.74 1.68
C GLY A 61 -4.10 -3.67 0.64
N LEU A 62 -5.26 -4.28 0.90
CA LEU A 62 -6.43 -4.22 0.03
C LEU A 62 -6.93 -2.79 -0.18
N VAL A 63 -7.07 -2.01 0.90
CA VAL A 63 -7.48 -0.60 0.83
C VAL A 63 -6.50 0.20 -0.03
N LEU A 64 -5.19 0.00 0.17
CA LEU A 64 -4.18 0.69 -0.61
C LEU A 64 -4.24 0.32 -2.09
N VAL A 65 -4.42 -0.96 -2.43
CA VAL A 65 -4.60 -1.41 -3.81
C VAL A 65 -5.83 -0.75 -4.44
N ILE A 66 -6.95 -0.70 -3.73
CA ILE A 66 -8.18 -0.04 -4.22
C ILE A 66 -7.92 1.44 -4.48
N LEU A 67 -7.32 2.16 -3.52
CA LEU A 67 -7.03 3.58 -3.66
C LEU A 67 -6.09 3.86 -4.85
N VAL A 68 -5.03 3.07 -5.00
CA VAL A 68 -4.10 3.20 -6.12
C VAL A 68 -4.81 2.94 -7.44
N ARG A 69 -5.63 1.89 -7.53
CA ARG A 69 -6.40 1.56 -8.74
C ARG A 69 -7.37 2.67 -9.11
N VAL A 70 -8.16 3.16 -8.16
CA VAL A 70 -9.11 4.27 -8.36
C VAL A 70 -8.37 5.53 -8.82
N ASN A 71 -7.25 5.87 -8.18
CA ASN A 71 -6.46 7.04 -8.56
C ASN A 71 -5.88 6.88 -9.98
N HIS A 72 -5.44 5.68 -10.34
CA HIS A 72 -4.92 5.39 -11.68
C HIS A 72 -5.98 5.47 -12.77
N VAL A 73 -7.21 5.01 -12.50
CA VAL A 73 -8.35 5.12 -13.43
C VAL A 73 -8.73 6.57 -13.63
N LYS A 74 -8.88 7.35 -12.55
CA LYS A 74 -9.15 8.79 -12.63
C LYS A 74 -8.09 9.52 -13.44
N PHE A 75 -6.81 9.16 -13.25
CA PHE A 75 -5.71 9.75 -14.01
C PHE A 75 -5.72 9.38 -15.51
N LEU A 76 -6.19 8.18 -15.86
CA LEU A 76 -6.36 7.75 -17.25
C LEU A 76 -7.56 8.45 -17.92
N GLU A 77 -8.62 8.68 -17.17
CA GLU A 77 -9.81 9.41 -17.63
C GLU A 77 -9.47 10.88 -17.95
N GLU A 78 -8.49 11.45 -17.26
CA GLU A 78 -7.94 12.80 -17.54
C GLU A 78 -6.93 12.84 -18.71
N SER A 79 -6.91 11.83 -19.59
CA SER A 79 -6.09 11.87 -20.80
C SER A 79 -6.90 12.31 -22.02
N CYS A 80 -6.40 13.31 -22.75
CA CYS A 80 -7.02 13.76 -23.99
C CYS A 80 -6.81 12.71 -25.10
N ARG A 81 -7.74 12.60 -26.07
CA ARG A 81 -7.61 11.70 -27.25
C ARG A 81 -6.32 11.93 -28.05
N CYS A 82 -5.69 13.10 -27.93
CA CYS A 82 -4.38 13.38 -28.54
C CYS A 82 -3.19 12.71 -27.81
N GLY A 83 -3.45 11.96 -26.73
CA GLY A 83 -2.45 11.24 -25.94
C GLY A 83 -1.79 12.07 -24.84
N GLN A 84 -2.20 13.34 -24.66
CA GLN A 84 -1.67 14.21 -23.61
C GLN A 84 -2.35 13.93 -22.27
N ARG A 85 -1.55 13.74 -21.22
CA ARG A 85 -2.03 13.63 -19.84
C ARG A 85 -2.37 15.03 -19.33
N LEU A 86 -3.62 15.27 -18.97
CA LEU A 86 -4.03 16.54 -18.37
C LEU A 86 -3.95 16.43 -16.86
N GLN A 87 -3.68 17.56 -16.21
CA GLN A 87 -3.86 17.66 -14.76
C GLN A 87 -5.33 17.95 -14.46
N LYS A 88 -5.78 17.53 -13.27
CA LYS A 88 -7.12 17.83 -12.75
C LYS A 88 -7.55 19.27 -13.07
N ARG A 89 -8.75 19.41 -13.64
CA ARG A 89 -9.47 20.68 -13.94
C ARG A 89 -9.07 21.46 -15.21
N TRP A 90 -8.38 20.85 -16.16
CA TRP A 90 -8.21 21.48 -17.46
C TRP A 90 -9.47 21.30 -18.31
N SER A 91 -10.11 22.39 -18.71
CA SER A 91 -11.27 22.37 -19.62
C SER A 91 -10.86 22.16 -21.08
N PHE A 92 -9.65 22.61 -21.46
CA PHE A 92 -9.10 22.49 -22.80
C PHE A 92 -7.71 21.86 -22.78
N CYS A 93 -7.36 21.07 -23.79
CA CYS A 93 -6.03 20.47 -23.89
C CYS A 93 -4.98 21.50 -24.37
N PRO A 94 -3.83 21.70 -23.67
CA PRO A 94 -2.81 22.66 -24.09
C PRO A 94 -2.14 22.31 -25.42
N ARG A 95 -2.19 21.03 -25.81
CA ARG A 95 -1.49 20.54 -26.99
C ARG A 95 -2.33 20.60 -28.25
N CYS A 96 -3.64 20.36 -28.14
CA CYS A 96 -4.53 20.26 -29.30
C CYS A 96 -5.71 21.23 -29.27
N GLY A 97 -5.87 22.02 -28.19
CA GLY A 97 -6.94 23.00 -28.03
C GLY A 97 -8.34 22.41 -27.90
N LYS A 98 -8.51 21.09 -28.06
CA LYS A 98 -9.82 20.44 -27.97
C LYS A 98 -10.30 20.40 -26.52
N GLU A 99 -11.61 20.55 -26.36
CA GLU A 99 -12.29 20.39 -25.08
C GLU A 99 -12.05 18.99 -24.53
N THR A 100 -11.97 18.88 -23.21
CA THR A 100 -11.56 17.64 -22.52
C THR A 100 -12.70 16.61 -22.44
N ARG A 101 -13.56 16.56 -23.46
CA ARG A 101 -14.73 15.68 -23.55
C ARG A 101 -14.77 14.95 -24.90
#